data_AF-A0A7C2A9I8-F1
#
_entry.id   AF-A0A7C2A9I8-F1
#
_cell.length_a   1.000
_cell.length_b   1.000
_cell.length_c   1.000
_cell.angle_alpha   90.00
_cell.angle_beta   90.00
_cell.angle_gamma   90.00
#
_symmetry.space_group_name_H-M   'P 1'
#
loop_
_entity.id
_entity.type
_entity.pdbx_description
1 polymer ?
#
loop_
_entity_poly.entity_id
_entity_poly.type
_entity_poly.pdbx_seq_one_letter_code
_entity_poly.pdbx_strand_id
1 'polypeptide(L)'
;MLPPISPYLMKQTILMVLDIGVIDRNMKTDVLVKEAMRTKPLTCKPSITIKKVAEMMREKRVGSSIVVSEGKPIGIITESDILKKVVAEGKDSNKVRVQDVMTTPLVNIDPYITIEQAMKIMNKHNIRRLPVIEKGRLQGIITEKDIFRISPTLLEISREWSVIEGVNVSKTLGATISGKCEECGRLSSDLLEVDGRFLCEDCREQ
;
A
#
# COMPACT_ATOMS: atom_id res chain seq x y z
N MET A 1 -9.26 63.13 25.55
CA MET A 1 -10.27 62.14 25.15
C MET A 1 -9.82 61.55 23.82
N LEU A 2 -9.32 60.32 23.82
CA LEU A 2 -8.94 59.62 22.59
C LEU A 2 -10.20 59.00 21.94
N PRO A 3 -10.32 59.01 20.61
CA PRO A 3 -11.50 58.50 19.92
C PRO A 3 -11.63 56.98 20.05
N PRO A 4 -12.85 56.41 19.97
CA PRO A 4 -13.04 54.97 20.00
C PRO A 4 -12.43 54.34 18.75
N ILE A 5 -11.57 53.35 18.97
CA ILE A 5 -10.93 52.57 17.91
C ILE A 5 -12.03 51.81 17.17
N SER A 6 -12.12 52.02 15.85
CA SER A 6 -13.08 51.34 14.98
C SER A 6 -12.89 49.82 15.06
N PRO A 7 -13.98 49.01 15.13
CA PRO A 7 -13.92 47.55 15.19
C PRO A 7 -13.22 46.89 13.98
N TYR A 8 -12.90 47.66 12.94
CA TYR A 8 -12.10 47.21 11.79
C TYR A 8 -10.60 47.05 12.11
N LEU A 9 -10.01 47.92 12.96
CA LEU A 9 -8.59 47.83 13.31
C LEU A 9 -8.29 46.66 14.25
N MET A 10 -9.27 46.20 15.03
CA MET A 10 -9.15 45.01 15.88
C MET A 10 -9.08 43.71 15.06
N LYS A 11 -9.69 43.68 13.87
CA LYS A 11 -9.62 42.53 12.94
C LYS A 11 -8.28 42.44 12.21
N GLN A 12 -7.63 43.56 11.91
CA GLN A 12 -6.34 43.54 11.21
C GLN A 12 -5.17 43.14 12.11
N THR A 13 -5.20 43.46 13.41
CA THR A 13 -4.16 42.97 14.32
C THR A 13 -4.27 41.47 14.59
N ILE A 14 -5.49 40.90 14.63
CA ILE A 14 -5.68 39.45 14.79
C ILE A 14 -5.11 38.65 13.62
N LEU A 15 -5.08 39.21 12.41
CA LEU A 15 -4.41 38.59 11.25
C LEU A 15 -2.88 38.56 11.35
N MET A 16 -2.27 39.37 12.22
CA MET A 16 -0.81 39.44 12.38
C MET A 16 -0.28 38.57 13.52
N VAL A 17 -1.14 38.03 14.39
CA VAL A 17 -0.76 37.16 15.53
C VAL A 17 -1.15 35.69 15.30
N LEU A 18 -1.62 35.33 14.11
CA LEU A 18 -1.86 33.93 13.73
C LEU A 18 -0.60 33.20 13.23
N ASP A 19 0.57 33.86 13.24
CA ASP A 19 1.88 33.25 12.99
C ASP A 19 2.47 32.52 14.21
N ILE A 20 1.70 32.35 15.30
CA ILE A 20 2.14 31.57 16.47
C ILE A 20 1.07 30.55 16.84
N GLY A 21 1.24 29.32 16.31
CA GLY A 21 0.85 28.12 17.04
C GLY A 21 -0.58 27.60 16.88
N VAL A 22 -1.17 27.65 15.67
CA VAL A 22 -2.23 26.69 15.32
C VAL A 22 -1.65 25.69 14.34
N ILE A 23 -1.30 24.51 14.86
CA ILE A 23 -0.92 23.34 14.07
C ILE A 23 -2.06 23.06 13.09
N ASP A 24 -1.77 23.21 11.81
CA ASP A 24 -2.67 22.92 10.71
C ASP A 24 -3.19 21.48 10.85
N ARG A 25 -4.52 21.33 11.04
CA ARG A 25 -5.18 20.02 11.09
C ARG A 25 -5.31 19.35 9.71
N ASN A 26 -4.69 19.89 8.65
CA ASN A 26 -4.59 19.27 7.33
C ASN A 26 -3.23 18.64 7.01
N MET A 27 -2.31 18.53 7.97
CA MET A 27 -0.91 18.11 7.74
C MET A 27 -0.68 16.62 7.36
N LYS A 28 -1.67 15.86 6.86
CA LYS A 28 -1.54 14.40 6.60
C LYS A 28 -1.68 13.95 5.14
N THR A 29 -2.02 14.83 4.19
CA THR A 29 -2.27 14.47 2.78
C THR A 29 -1.11 14.73 1.81
N ASP A 30 -0.07 15.46 2.25
CA ASP A 30 1.02 15.90 1.36
C ASP A 30 2.28 15.02 1.40
N VAL A 31 2.24 13.87 2.07
CA VAL A 31 3.39 12.95 2.06
C VAL A 31 3.63 12.46 0.64
N LEU A 32 4.81 12.73 0.12
CA LEU A 32 5.19 12.35 -1.22
C LEU A 32 5.61 10.89 -1.26
N VAL A 33 5.35 10.22 -2.38
CA VAL A 33 5.75 8.82 -2.59
C VAL A 33 7.26 8.64 -2.39
N LYS A 34 8.09 9.59 -2.81
CA LYS A 34 9.55 9.53 -2.60
C LYS A 34 9.98 9.46 -1.12
N GLU A 35 9.15 9.98 -0.21
CA GLU A 35 9.41 10.00 1.23
C GLU A 35 9.02 8.68 1.90
N ALA A 36 8.13 7.93 1.25
CA ALA A 36 7.52 6.70 1.73
C ALA A 36 8.09 5.42 1.08
N MET A 37 8.56 5.54 -0.16
CA MET A 37 8.94 4.39 -0.97
C MET A 37 10.20 3.70 -0.48
N ARG A 38 10.32 2.42 -0.83
CA ARG A 38 11.58 1.68 -0.71
C ARG A 38 12.42 1.92 -1.97
N THR A 39 13.63 2.44 -1.79
CA THR A 39 14.53 2.85 -2.90
C THR A 39 15.31 1.71 -3.54
N LYS A 40 15.33 0.52 -2.94
CA LYS A 40 16.05 -0.67 -3.46
C LYS A 40 15.11 -1.87 -3.61
N PRO A 41 14.15 -1.82 -4.57
CA PRO A 41 13.30 -2.97 -4.86
C PRO A 41 14.14 -4.12 -5.41
N LEU A 42 13.68 -5.35 -5.17
CA LEU A 42 14.22 -6.51 -5.86
C LEU A 42 13.95 -6.37 -7.36
N THR A 43 14.97 -6.62 -8.17
CA THR A 43 14.86 -6.64 -9.63
C THR A 43 15.36 -7.95 -10.22
N CYS A 44 14.79 -8.36 -11.34
CA CYS A 44 15.23 -9.53 -12.08
C CYS A 44 15.22 -9.31 -13.60
N LYS A 45 15.96 -10.15 -14.34
CA LYS A 45 15.91 -10.18 -15.81
C LYS A 45 14.69 -10.97 -16.29
N PRO A 46 14.11 -10.65 -17.45
CA PRO A 46 12.97 -11.39 -18.02
C PRO A 46 13.26 -12.88 -18.28
N SER A 47 14.52 -13.22 -18.54
CA SER A 47 14.93 -14.56 -18.95
C SER A 47 15.12 -15.56 -17.80
N ILE A 48 15.14 -15.11 -16.54
CA ILE A 48 15.34 -16.03 -15.41
C ILE A 48 14.10 -16.89 -15.17
N THR A 49 14.30 -18.04 -14.52
CA THR A 49 13.22 -18.98 -14.22
C THR A 49 12.39 -18.53 -13.02
N ILE A 50 11.18 -19.06 -12.92
CA ILE A 50 10.28 -18.81 -11.78
C ILE A 50 10.87 -19.32 -10.47
N LYS A 51 11.51 -20.49 -10.48
CA LYS A 51 12.23 -20.99 -9.30
C LYS A 51 13.28 -19.98 -8.84
N LYS A 52 14.08 -19.44 -9.76
CA LYS A 52 15.15 -18.51 -9.40
C LYS A 52 14.62 -17.21 -8.82
N VAL A 53 13.56 -16.63 -9.40
CA VAL A 53 12.97 -15.40 -8.85
C VAL A 53 12.32 -15.65 -7.48
N ALA A 54 11.70 -16.82 -7.27
CA ALA A 54 11.13 -17.19 -5.98
C ALA A 54 12.20 -17.35 -4.89
N GLU A 55 13.36 -17.94 -5.23
CA GLU A 55 14.51 -17.99 -4.31
C GLU A 55 15.00 -16.59 -3.93
N MET A 56 15.09 -15.67 -4.90
CA MET A 56 15.48 -14.28 -4.65
C MET A 56 14.45 -13.55 -3.77
N MET A 57 13.15 -13.76 -4.01
CA MET A 57 12.06 -13.23 -3.19
C MET A 57 12.16 -13.72 -1.75
N ARG A 58 12.39 -15.03 -1.54
CA ARG A 58 12.60 -15.64 -0.22
C ARG A 58 13.80 -15.06 0.49
N GLU A 59 14.95 -14.96 -0.19
CA GLU A 59 16.20 -14.45 0.37
C GLU A 59 16.05 -12.98 0.80
N LYS A 60 15.40 -12.16 -0.02
CA LYS A 60 15.20 -10.73 0.27
C LYS A 60 13.95 -10.43 1.11
N ARG A 61 13.16 -11.46 1.45
CA ARG A 61 11.89 -11.35 2.19
C ARG A 61 10.93 -10.33 1.56
N VAL A 62 10.73 -10.45 0.24
CA VAL A 62 9.83 -9.59 -0.54
C VAL A 62 8.93 -10.42 -1.45
N GLY A 63 7.66 -10.02 -1.60
CA GLY A 63 6.68 -10.75 -2.42
C GLY A 63 6.57 -10.29 -3.87
N SER A 64 7.51 -9.45 -4.34
CA SER A 64 7.52 -8.95 -5.73
C SER A 64 8.93 -8.60 -6.21
N SER A 65 9.14 -8.73 -7.51
CA SER A 65 10.35 -8.30 -8.21
C SER A 65 9.99 -7.49 -9.44
N ILE A 66 10.67 -6.36 -9.66
CA ILE A 66 10.55 -5.57 -10.88
C ILE A 66 11.36 -6.25 -11.99
N VAL A 67 10.73 -6.48 -13.13
CA VAL A 67 11.38 -7.08 -14.29
C VAL A 67 12.04 -5.98 -15.10
N VAL A 68 13.36 -6.07 -15.27
CA VAL A 68 14.18 -5.07 -15.96
C VAL A 68 14.84 -5.70 -17.17
N SER A 69 14.69 -5.08 -18.34
CA SER A 69 15.39 -5.44 -19.58
C SER A 69 16.08 -4.20 -20.12
N GLU A 70 17.36 -4.33 -20.51
CA GLU A 70 18.14 -3.22 -21.08
C GLU A 70 18.11 -1.94 -20.22
N GLY A 71 18.12 -2.11 -18.89
CA GLY A 71 18.05 -0.99 -17.93
C GLY A 71 16.66 -0.35 -17.77
N LYS A 72 15.65 -0.82 -18.51
CA LYS A 72 14.27 -0.33 -18.43
C LYS A 72 13.38 -1.30 -17.65
N PRO A 73 12.57 -0.82 -16.70
CA PRO A 73 11.55 -1.64 -16.06
C PRO A 73 10.40 -1.91 -17.05
N ILE A 74 10.14 -3.19 -17.33
CA ILE A 74 9.18 -3.63 -18.36
C ILE A 74 7.97 -4.39 -17.79
N GLY A 75 8.03 -4.77 -16.52
CA GLY A 75 6.98 -5.55 -15.88
C GLY A 75 7.25 -5.78 -14.40
N ILE A 76 6.33 -6.48 -13.76
CA ILE A 76 6.44 -6.90 -12.37
C ILE A 76 6.01 -8.35 -12.25
N ILE A 77 6.70 -9.12 -11.41
CA ILE A 77 6.31 -10.46 -11.03
C ILE A 77 6.08 -10.51 -9.52
N THR A 78 4.99 -11.15 -9.11
CA THR A 78 4.54 -11.19 -7.71
C THR A 78 4.25 -12.63 -7.28
N GLU A 79 4.18 -12.88 -5.98
CA GLU A 79 3.76 -14.19 -5.44
C GLU A 79 2.42 -14.65 -6.03
N SER A 80 1.47 -13.73 -6.21
CA SER A 80 0.17 -14.03 -6.82
C SER A 80 0.29 -14.47 -8.28
N ASP A 81 1.22 -13.90 -9.04
CA ASP A 81 1.49 -14.36 -10.42
C ASP A 81 2.06 -15.77 -10.42
N ILE A 82 3.00 -16.07 -9.52
CA ILE A 82 3.61 -17.41 -9.41
C ILE A 82 2.53 -18.43 -9.06
N LEU A 83 1.70 -18.14 -8.06
CA LEU A 83 0.62 -19.02 -7.64
C LEU A 83 -0.40 -19.25 -8.77
N LYS A 84 -0.91 -18.18 -9.37
CA LYS A 84 -2.00 -18.26 -10.35
C LYS A 84 -1.54 -18.77 -11.72
N LYS A 85 -0.37 -18.36 -12.21
CA LYS A 85 0.04 -18.60 -13.61
C LYS A 85 1.02 -19.76 -13.78
N VAL A 86 1.58 -20.28 -12.67
CA VAL A 86 2.59 -21.35 -12.69
C VAL A 86 2.11 -22.53 -11.86
N VAL A 87 1.87 -22.34 -10.56
CA VAL A 87 1.51 -23.43 -9.65
C VAL A 87 0.12 -23.99 -9.97
N ALA A 88 -0.90 -23.14 -10.01
CA ALA A 88 -2.27 -23.56 -10.32
C ALA A 88 -2.41 -24.18 -11.73
N GLU A 89 -1.55 -23.77 -12.65
CA GLU A 89 -1.49 -24.28 -14.03
C GLU A 89 -0.61 -25.55 -14.16
N GLY A 90 -0.03 -26.06 -13.08
CA GLY A 90 0.83 -27.25 -13.09
C GLY A 90 2.12 -27.09 -13.89
N LYS A 91 2.60 -25.86 -14.12
CA LYS A 91 3.80 -25.60 -14.92
C LYS A 91 5.08 -25.83 -14.11
N ASP A 92 6.11 -26.33 -14.78
CA ASP A 92 7.44 -26.52 -14.17
C ASP A 92 8.16 -25.17 -13.96
N SER A 93 8.32 -24.79 -12.69
CA SER A 93 8.99 -23.55 -12.29
C SER A 93 10.48 -23.47 -12.68
N ASN A 94 11.11 -24.59 -13.03
CA ASN A 94 12.48 -24.62 -13.55
C ASN A 94 12.55 -24.27 -15.04
N LYS A 95 11.43 -24.34 -15.77
CA LYS A 95 11.38 -24.12 -17.22
C LYS A 95 10.70 -22.81 -17.59
N VAL A 96 9.63 -22.44 -16.88
CA VAL A 96 8.91 -21.17 -17.12
C VAL A 96 9.81 -19.99 -16.79
N ARG A 97 9.83 -18.98 -17.68
CA ARG A 97 10.59 -17.75 -17.47
C ARG A 97 9.69 -16.65 -16.92
N VAL A 98 10.31 -15.70 -16.24
CA VAL A 98 9.60 -14.54 -15.66
C VAL A 98 8.80 -13.78 -16.72
N GLN A 99 9.37 -13.55 -17.90
CA GLN A 99 8.70 -12.84 -18.99
C GLN A 99 7.39 -13.48 -19.46
N ASP A 100 7.24 -14.81 -19.29
CA ASP A 100 6.09 -15.55 -19.80
C ASP A 100 4.85 -15.38 -18.89
N VAL A 101 5.06 -14.92 -17.65
CA VAL A 101 4.01 -14.83 -16.62
C VAL A 101 3.99 -13.51 -15.84
N MET A 102 4.97 -12.63 -16.04
CA MET A 102 4.97 -11.31 -15.43
C MET A 102 3.73 -10.50 -15.84
N THR A 103 3.35 -9.55 -15.01
CA THR A 103 2.34 -8.56 -15.37
C THR A 103 2.99 -7.42 -16.14
N THR A 104 2.46 -7.14 -17.33
CA THR A 104 2.88 -6.10 -18.26
C THR A 104 1.66 -5.60 -19.06
N PRO A 105 1.54 -4.31 -19.43
CA PRO A 105 2.48 -3.22 -19.16
C PRO A 105 2.54 -2.83 -17.67
N LEU A 106 3.67 -2.26 -17.27
CA LEU A 106 3.93 -1.89 -15.88
C LEU A 106 3.12 -0.64 -15.48
N VAL A 107 2.10 -0.81 -14.63
CA VAL A 107 1.46 0.32 -13.94
C VAL A 107 2.48 0.89 -12.95
N ASN A 108 2.86 2.16 -13.14
CA ASN A 108 3.90 2.84 -12.38
C ASN A 108 3.50 4.28 -12.07
N ILE A 109 4.24 4.92 -11.16
CA ILE A 109 3.98 6.28 -10.69
C ILE A 109 5.25 7.11 -10.60
N ASP A 110 5.10 8.43 -10.61
CA ASP A 110 6.17 9.39 -10.40
C ASP A 110 6.44 9.61 -8.89
N PRO A 111 7.70 9.82 -8.46
CA PRO A 111 8.06 10.02 -7.05
C PRO A 111 7.42 11.25 -6.37
N TYR A 112 6.97 12.24 -7.13
CA TYR A 112 6.43 13.50 -6.63
C TYR A 112 4.90 13.50 -6.48
N ILE A 113 4.23 12.38 -6.73
CA ILE A 113 2.80 12.25 -6.40
C ILE A 113 2.62 12.00 -4.90
N THR A 114 1.44 12.33 -4.38
CA THR A 114 1.10 12.08 -2.98
C THR A 114 0.77 10.61 -2.74
N ILE A 115 0.88 10.16 -1.48
CA ILE A 115 0.42 8.84 -1.06
C ILE A 115 -1.06 8.61 -1.41
N GLU A 116 -1.91 9.62 -1.24
CA GLU A 116 -3.34 9.53 -1.58
C GLU A 116 -3.55 9.21 -3.07
N GLN A 117 -2.82 9.91 -3.95
CA GLN A 117 -2.87 9.63 -5.39
C GLN A 117 -2.38 8.21 -5.69
N ALA A 118 -1.31 7.75 -5.03
CA ALA A 118 -0.83 6.37 -5.17
C ALA A 118 -1.89 5.34 -4.74
N MET A 119 -2.61 5.56 -3.64
CA MET A 119 -3.72 4.70 -3.19
C MET A 119 -4.87 4.66 -4.20
N LYS A 120 -5.26 5.82 -4.77
CA LYS A 120 -6.29 5.87 -5.82
C LYS A 120 -5.89 5.04 -7.05
N ILE A 121 -4.63 5.11 -7.46
CA ILE A 121 -4.09 4.31 -8.57
C ILE A 121 -4.09 2.81 -8.21
N MET A 122 -3.64 2.46 -7.01
CA MET A 122 -3.69 1.07 -6.50
C MET A 122 -5.10 0.49 -6.57
N ASN A 123 -6.10 1.22 -6.07
CA ASN A 123 -7.51 0.80 -6.08
C ASN A 123 -8.06 0.68 -7.50
N LYS A 124 -7.83 1.70 -8.35
CA LYS A 124 -8.28 1.70 -9.75
C LYS A 124 -7.78 0.49 -10.53
N HIS A 125 -6.55 0.06 -10.28
CA HIS A 125 -5.93 -1.06 -10.97
C HIS A 125 -6.03 -2.39 -10.20
N ASN A 126 -6.67 -2.40 -9.02
CA ASN A 126 -6.73 -3.54 -8.11
C ASN A 126 -5.35 -4.17 -7.83
N ILE A 127 -4.36 -3.32 -7.54
CA ILE A 127 -2.97 -3.71 -7.25
C ILE A 127 -2.52 -3.10 -5.92
N ARG A 128 -1.62 -3.78 -5.21
CA ARG A 128 -1.16 -3.38 -3.86
C ARG A 128 0.26 -2.80 -3.83
N ARG A 129 0.84 -2.58 -5.00
CA ARG A 129 2.24 -2.18 -5.16
C ARG A 129 2.43 -1.43 -6.46
N LEU A 130 3.18 -0.34 -6.38
CA LEU A 130 3.47 0.55 -7.50
C LEU A 130 4.99 0.75 -7.59
N PRO A 131 5.63 0.34 -8.68
CA PRO A 131 6.98 0.77 -9.02
C PRO A 131 7.00 2.29 -9.19
N VAL A 132 8.02 2.92 -8.63
CA VAL A 132 8.24 4.36 -8.73
C VAL A 132 9.31 4.61 -9.77
N ILE A 133 8.95 5.34 -10.82
CA ILE A 133 9.79 5.59 -11.99
C ILE A 133 9.91 7.09 -12.21
N GLU A 134 11.13 7.58 -12.36
CA GLU A 134 11.42 8.97 -12.70
C GLU A 134 12.31 8.98 -13.95
N LYS A 135 11.92 9.74 -14.98
CA LYS A 135 12.67 9.86 -16.24
C LYS A 135 13.05 8.50 -16.84
N GLY A 136 12.12 7.54 -16.79
CA GLY A 136 12.30 6.18 -17.32
C GLY A 136 13.20 5.26 -16.49
N ARG A 137 13.66 5.70 -15.32
CA ARG A 137 14.51 4.92 -14.41
C ARG A 137 13.74 4.52 -13.16
N LEU A 138 13.93 3.27 -12.73
CA LEU A 138 13.36 2.76 -11.49
C LEU A 138 14.03 3.44 -10.29
N GLN A 139 13.25 4.19 -9.51
CA GLN A 139 13.69 4.86 -8.29
C GLN A 139 13.35 4.07 -7.03
N GLY A 140 12.29 3.25 -7.10
CA GLY A 140 11.81 2.52 -5.94
C GLY A 140 10.55 1.71 -6.19
N ILE A 141 9.97 1.27 -5.09
CA ILE A 141 8.62 0.68 -5.04
C ILE A 141 7.92 1.19 -3.80
N ILE A 142 6.63 1.52 -3.94
CA ILE A 142 5.75 1.76 -2.80
C ILE A 142 4.71 0.65 -2.74
N THR A 143 4.47 0.12 -1.55
CA THR A 143 3.43 -0.90 -1.32
C THR A 143 2.37 -0.35 -0.40
N GLU A 144 1.18 -0.94 -0.46
CA GLU A 144 0.09 -0.67 0.48
C GLU A 144 0.57 -0.80 1.95
N LYS A 145 1.44 -1.78 2.22
CA LYS A 145 2.07 -1.98 3.53
C LYS A 145 3.01 -0.83 3.93
N ASP A 146 3.73 -0.24 2.98
CA ASP A 146 4.58 0.92 3.26
C ASP A 146 3.72 2.14 3.59
N ILE A 147 2.61 2.33 2.88
CA ILE A 147 1.62 3.40 3.15
C ILE A 147 1.02 3.25 4.55
N PHE A 148 0.59 2.04 4.93
CA PHE A 148 0.01 1.79 6.26
C PHE A 148 0.98 2.07 7.42
N ARG A 149 2.29 1.97 7.20
CA ARG A 149 3.30 2.27 8.23
C ARG A 149 3.44 3.75 8.54
N ILE A 150 3.08 4.63 7.61
CA ILE A 150 3.31 6.09 7.73
C ILE A 150 2.18 6.75 8.52
N SER A 151 0.94 6.31 8.32
CA SER A 151 -0.16 6.75 9.17
C SER A 151 -1.25 5.67 9.24
N PRO A 152 -1.45 5.04 10.41
CA PRO A 152 -2.59 4.16 10.65
C PRO A 152 -3.95 4.86 10.44
N THR A 153 -3.98 6.20 10.45
CA THR A 153 -5.20 7.01 10.22
C THR A 153 -5.65 7.01 8.75
N LEU A 154 -4.82 6.59 7.78
CA LEU A 154 -5.19 6.47 6.35
C LEU A 154 -6.25 5.38 6.08
N LEU A 155 -6.69 4.66 7.13
CA LEU A 155 -7.85 3.77 7.12
C LEU A 155 -9.16 4.46 6.69
N GLU A 156 -9.27 5.78 6.82
CA GLU A 156 -10.51 6.49 6.51
C GLU A 156 -10.77 6.61 5.00
N ILE A 157 -9.73 6.80 4.18
CA ILE A 157 -9.88 6.92 2.71
C ILE A 157 -10.13 5.55 2.05
N SER A 158 -9.63 4.46 2.63
CA SER A 158 -9.91 3.10 2.15
C SER A 158 -11.34 2.64 2.47
N ARG A 159 -12.07 3.31 3.37
CA ARG A 159 -13.44 2.93 3.77
C ARG A 159 -14.53 3.67 3.02
N GLU A 160 -14.26 4.89 2.55
CA GLU A 160 -15.33 5.76 2.01
C GLU A 160 -15.96 5.27 0.70
N TRP A 161 -15.35 4.32 -0.03
CA TRP A 161 -16.00 3.66 -1.18
C TRP A 161 -16.61 2.30 -0.89
N SER A 162 -16.41 1.73 0.31
CA SER A 162 -17.08 0.47 0.68
C SER A 162 -18.49 0.71 1.24
N VAL A 163 -18.79 1.93 1.68
CA VAL A 163 -20.10 2.25 2.29
C VAL A 163 -21.20 2.49 1.25
N ILE A 164 -20.86 2.89 0.02
CA ILE A 164 -21.86 3.24 -1.01
C ILE A 164 -22.37 1.99 -1.79
N GLU A 165 -21.57 0.92 -1.90
CA GLU A 165 -21.93 -0.27 -2.68
C GLU A 165 -22.29 -1.51 -1.82
N GLY A 166 -22.44 -1.37 -0.50
CA GLY A 166 -22.90 -2.46 0.37
C GLY A 166 -21.95 -3.67 0.45
N VAL A 167 -20.66 -3.48 0.17
CA VAL A 167 -19.66 -4.56 0.25
C VAL A 167 -19.04 -4.59 1.64
N ASN A 168 -19.36 -5.65 2.39
CA ASN A 168 -18.69 -5.98 3.64
C ASN A 168 -17.25 -6.42 3.36
N VAL A 169 -16.28 -5.50 3.50
CA VAL A 169 -14.84 -5.75 3.25
C VAL A 169 -14.31 -6.95 4.06
N SER A 170 -14.87 -7.19 5.25
CA SER A 170 -14.54 -8.34 6.09
C SER A 170 -14.86 -9.69 5.43
N LYS A 171 -15.86 -9.76 4.54
CA LYS A 171 -16.27 -11.01 3.87
C LYS A 171 -15.49 -11.33 2.61
N THR A 172 -15.05 -10.33 1.84
CA THR A 172 -14.48 -10.57 0.50
C THR A 172 -12.98 -10.84 0.50
N LEU A 173 -12.25 -10.38 1.53
CA LEU A 173 -10.79 -10.49 1.52
C LEU A 173 -10.22 -11.69 2.28
N GLY A 174 -11.03 -12.45 3.01
CA GLY A 174 -10.52 -13.36 4.04
C GLY A 174 -9.53 -12.63 4.97
N ALA A 175 -9.75 -11.33 5.17
CA ALA A 175 -8.85 -10.49 5.93
C ALA A 175 -9.04 -10.84 7.38
N THR A 176 -8.16 -11.70 7.86
CA THR A 176 -7.95 -11.92 9.26
C THR A 176 -7.74 -10.59 9.96
N ILE A 177 -8.61 -10.27 10.91
CA ILE A 177 -8.46 -9.08 11.72
C ILE A 177 -7.34 -9.37 12.70
N SER A 178 -6.35 -8.49 12.78
CA SER A 178 -5.33 -8.57 13.82
C SER A 178 -5.82 -7.81 15.05
N GLY A 179 -5.89 -8.48 16.20
CA GLY A 179 -6.45 -7.90 17.41
C GLY A 179 -6.37 -8.85 18.60
N LYS A 180 -7.04 -8.50 19.69
CA LYS A 180 -7.16 -9.35 20.88
C LYS A 180 -8.39 -10.26 20.71
N CYS A 181 -8.19 -11.58 20.84
CA CYS A 181 -9.28 -12.55 20.88
C CYS A 181 -10.23 -12.22 22.03
N GLU A 182 -11.53 -12.20 21.76
CA GLU A 182 -12.55 -11.85 22.75
C GLU A 182 -12.87 -13.00 23.73
N GLU A 183 -12.41 -14.21 23.42
CA GLU A 183 -12.57 -15.39 24.28
C GLU A 183 -11.33 -15.61 25.18
N CYS A 184 -10.16 -15.86 24.57
CA CYS A 184 -8.95 -16.18 25.34
C CYS A 184 -8.08 -14.96 25.70
N GLY A 185 -8.38 -13.78 25.13
CA GLY A 185 -7.64 -12.56 25.39
C GLY A 185 -6.23 -12.50 24.76
N ARG A 186 -5.82 -13.48 23.96
CA ARG A 186 -4.52 -13.46 23.27
C ARG A 186 -4.56 -12.56 22.05
N LEU A 187 -3.43 -11.93 21.74
CA LEU A 187 -3.28 -11.20 20.49
C LEU A 187 -3.09 -12.19 19.33
N SER A 188 -3.93 -12.07 18.31
CA SER A 188 -3.89 -12.91 17.11
C SER A 188 -3.88 -12.01 15.87
N SER A 189 -3.11 -12.39 14.87
CA SER A 189 -3.20 -11.81 13.52
C SER A 189 -4.24 -12.51 12.64
N ASP A 190 -4.88 -13.54 13.20
CA ASP A 190 -5.90 -14.41 12.64
C ASP A 190 -7.14 -14.41 13.53
N LEU A 191 -7.93 -13.32 13.50
CA LEU A 191 -9.27 -13.29 14.10
C LEU A 191 -10.35 -13.37 13.03
N LEU A 192 -11.38 -14.17 13.31
CA LEU A 192 -12.62 -14.28 12.54
C LEU A 192 -13.82 -13.98 13.42
N GLU A 193 -14.86 -13.41 12.82
CA GLU A 193 -16.13 -13.17 13.51
C GLU A 193 -16.94 -14.48 13.57
N VAL A 194 -17.25 -14.92 14.78
CA VAL A 194 -18.12 -16.07 15.09
C VAL A 194 -19.17 -15.58 16.08
N ASP A 195 -20.44 -15.63 15.70
CA ASP A 195 -21.58 -15.16 16.50
C ASP A 195 -21.41 -13.74 17.08
N GLY A 196 -20.88 -12.82 16.27
CA GLY A 196 -20.65 -11.43 16.65
C GLY A 196 -19.45 -11.20 17.58
N ARG A 197 -18.60 -12.21 17.77
CA ARG A 197 -17.35 -12.13 18.54
C ARG A 197 -16.13 -12.43 17.68
N PHE A 198 -15.01 -11.75 17.93
CA PHE A 198 -13.76 -11.97 17.21
C PHE A 198 -12.88 -13.01 17.91
N LEU A 199 -12.79 -14.20 17.32
CA LEU A 199 -12.12 -15.37 17.88
C LEU A 199 -10.86 -15.75 17.10
N CYS A 200 -9.81 -16.15 17.82
CA CYS A 200 -8.59 -16.69 17.21
C CYS A 200 -8.79 -18.13 16.74
N GLU A 201 -7.84 -18.65 15.95
CA GLU A 201 -7.83 -20.04 15.44
C GLU A 201 -8.11 -21.08 16.51
N ASP A 202 -7.38 -21.03 17.62
CA ASP A 202 -7.57 -21.98 18.72
C ASP A 202 -8.99 -21.94 19.33
N CYS A 203 -9.66 -20.78 19.33
CA CYS A 203 -10.96 -20.59 20.00
C CYS A 203 -12.15 -20.86 19.09
N ARG A 204 -11.97 -20.86 17.76
CA ARG A 204 -13.03 -21.15 16.79
C ARG A 204 -13.16 -22.64 16.45
N GLU A 205 -12.14 -23.44 16.76
CA GLU A 205 -12.10 -24.89 16.50
C GLU A 205 -12.58 -25.75 17.70
N GLN A 206 -13.09 -25.11 18.77
CA GLN A 206 -13.61 -25.74 19.99
C GLN A 206 -15.13 -25.67 20.03
#